data_AF-A0A352GIM6-F1
#
_entry.id   AF-A0A352GIM6-F1
#
_cell.length_a   1.000
_cell.length_b   1.000
_cell.length_c   1.000
_cell.angle_alpha   90.00
_cell.angle_beta   90.00
_cell.angle_gamma   90.00
#
_symmetry.space_group_name_H-M   'P 1'
#
loop_
_entity.id
_entity.type
_entity.pdbx_description
1 polymer ?
#
loop_
_entity_poly.entity_id
_entity_poly.type
_entity_poly.pdbx_seq_one_letter_code
_entity_poly.pdbx_strand_id
1 'polypeptide(L)'
;MNMLAKLAVPKGVLPKFAYPRRKTPAPTPPRPVDVRARNLEIRLAETPEEIEAAQRLRYNVFYREMGAIPTVEAARHERDADPFDAVCDHLLVLDTDRSQPGRPFVCGTYRLIRGAVAKANGGFYSAHEYDLTALLRHKG
;
A
#
# COMPACT_ATOMS: atom_id res chain seq x y z
N MET A 1 -0.06 -31.90 18.24
CA MET A 1 -1.33 -31.78 17.48
C MET A 1 -1.35 -30.38 16.90
N ASN A 2 -1.24 -30.29 15.58
CA ASN A 2 -0.81 -29.12 14.82
C ASN A 2 -2.02 -28.23 14.48
N MET A 3 -2.01 -26.95 14.85
CA MET A 3 -3.01 -25.97 14.39
C MET A 3 -2.39 -24.58 14.27
N LEU A 4 -1.26 -24.48 13.57
CA LEU A 4 -0.83 -23.23 12.95
C LEU A 4 -1.26 -23.31 11.49
N ALA A 5 -2.38 -22.66 11.19
CA ALA A 5 -2.77 -22.39 9.82
C ALA A 5 -1.63 -21.57 9.19
N LYS A 6 -0.80 -22.25 8.40
CA LYS A 6 0.05 -21.61 7.40
C LYS A 6 -0.90 -20.81 6.51
N LEU A 7 -1.02 -19.50 6.73
CA LEU A 7 -1.44 -18.62 5.65
C LEU A 7 -0.33 -18.64 4.61
N ALA A 8 -0.26 -19.73 3.83
CA ALA A 8 0.12 -19.59 2.45
C ALA A 8 -0.94 -18.67 1.87
N VAL A 9 -0.60 -17.40 1.64
CA VAL A 9 -1.43 -16.55 0.77
C VAL A 9 -1.23 -17.15 -0.62
N PRO A 10 -2.21 -17.93 -1.15
CA PRO A 10 -2.06 -18.41 -2.50
C PRO A 10 -1.95 -17.17 -3.39
N LYS A 11 -0.94 -17.12 -4.26
CA LYS A 11 -0.96 -16.18 -5.39
C LYS A 11 -2.11 -16.62 -6.29
N GLY A 12 -3.32 -16.16 -5.96
CA GLY A 12 -4.44 -16.18 -6.87
C GLY A 12 -3.96 -15.54 -8.17
N VAL A 13 -4.33 -16.14 -9.30
CA VAL A 13 -4.17 -15.52 -10.61
C VAL A 13 -4.98 -14.23 -10.55
N LEU A 14 -4.31 -13.13 -10.20
CA LEU A 14 -4.92 -11.82 -10.19
C LEU A 14 -5.33 -11.52 -11.64
N PRO A 15 -6.56 -11.07 -11.88
CA PRO A 15 -6.95 -10.57 -13.19
C PRO A 15 -5.90 -9.57 -13.67
N LYS A 16 -5.64 -9.53 -14.98
CA LYS A 16 -4.77 -8.50 -15.59
C LYS A 16 -5.45 -7.14 -15.50
N PHE A 17 -5.47 -6.55 -14.31
CA PHE A 17 -5.93 -5.20 -14.11
C PHE A 17 -4.83 -4.25 -14.63
N ALA A 18 -5.12 -3.62 -15.77
CA ALA A 18 -4.24 -2.63 -16.38
C ALA A 18 -4.44 -1.29 -15.70
N TYR A 19 -3.86 -1.15 -14.52
CA TYR A 19 -3.85 0.05 -13.72
C TYR A 19 -2.86 1.08 -14.31
N PRO A 20 -3.32 2.18 -14.93
CA PRO A 20 -2.42 3.17 -15.53
C PRO A 20 -1.59 3.83 -14.43
N ARG A 21 -0.30 4.08 -14.71
CA ARG A 21 0.57 4.79 -13.77
C ARG A 21 -0.05 6.13 -13.38
N ARG A 22 -0.16 6.38 -12.07
CA ARG A 22 -0.54 7.70 -11.57
C ARG A 22 0.48 8.74 -12.05
N LYS A 23 0.00 9.82 -12.68
CA LYS A 23 0.78 11.04 -12.88
C LYS A 23 0.88 11.77 -11.54
N THR A 24 2.06 12.29 -11.20
CA THR A 24 2.29 13.13 -10.02
C THR A 24 1.23 14.23 -9.99
N PRO A 25 0.41 14.36 -8.93
CA PRO A 25 -0.61 15.39 -8.91
C PRO A 25 0.04 16.78 -8.78
N ALA A 26 -0.53 17.77 -9.47
CA ALA A 26 -0.28 19.18 -9.23
C ALA A 26 -0.64 19.54 -7.77
N PRO A 27 -0.06 20.60 -7.17
CA PRO A 27 -0.38 20.98 -5.80
C PRO A 27 -1.90 21.21 -5.66
N THR A 28 -2.54 20.44 -4.78
CA THR A 28 -3.97 20.47 -4.46
C THR A 28 -4.16 20.93 -3.00
N PRO A 29 -5.37 21.34 -2.55
CA PRO A 29 -5.64 22.05 -1.29
C PRO A 29 -5.44 21.10 -0.06
N PRO A 30 -5.78 21.44 1.21
CA PRO A 30 -5.20 20.77 2.37
C PRO A 30 -5.36 19.25 2.28
N ARG A 31 -4.26 18.53 2.58
CA ARG A 31 -4.15 17.09 2.37
C ARG A 31 -5.37 16.40 2.97
N PRO A 32 -6.03 15.45 2.26
CA PRO A 32 -7.21 14.77 2.78
C PRO A 32 -6.92 14.03 4.09
N VAL A 33 -5.65 13.67 4.32
CA VAL A 33 -5.15 13.15 5.59
C VAL A 33 -3.86 13.90 5.94
N ASP A 34 -3.89 14.65 7.04
CA ASP A 34 -2.74 15.27 7.70
C ASP A 34 -3.02 15.30 9.20
N VAL A 35 -2.65 14.20 9.88
CA VAL A 35 -2.86 14.06 11.32
C VAL A 35 -1.49 14.02 11.98
N ARG A 36 -1.28 14.86 12.99
CA ARG A 36 -0.03 14.90 13.76
C ARG A 36 -0.30 14.58 15.22
N ALA A 37 0.52 13.71 15.79
CA ALA A 37 0.50 13.38 17.21
C ALA A 37 1.94 13.17 17.69
N ARG A 38 2.47 14.13 18.47
CA ARG A 38 3.88 14.16 18.88
C ARG A 38 4.82 14.09 17.66
N ASN A 39 5.74 13.13 17.64
CA ASN A 39 6.66 12.86 16.55
C ASN A 39 6.06 11.99 15.44
N LEU A 40 4.76 11.69 15.47
CA LEU A 40 4.09 10.92 14.43
C LEU A 40 3.30 11.84 13.50
N GLU A 41 3.51 11.67 12.19
CA GLU A 41 2.73 12.29 11.13
C GLU A 41 2.04 11.20 10.30
N ILE A 42 0.73 11.35 10.09
CA ILE A 42 -0.05 10.46 9.25
C ILE A 42 -0.54 11.23 8.04
N ARG A 43 -0.13 10.80 6.85
CA ARG A 43 -0.54 11.41 5.58
C ARG A 43 -0.39 10.47 4.40
N LEU A 44 -0.90 10.88 3.23
CA LEU A 44 -0.63 10.17 1.99
C LEU A 44 0.79 10.41 1.49
N ALA A 45 1.38 9.41 0.82
CA ALA A 45 2.64 9.52 0.13
C ALA A 45 2.54 10.50 -1.05
N GLU A 46 3.54 11.36 -1.19
CA GLU A 46 3.65 12.41 -2.19
C GLU A 46 4.86 12.18 -3.12
N THR A 47 5.87 11.42 -2.68
CA THR A 47 7.10 11.19 -3.43
C THR A 47 7.42 9.71 -3.66
N PRO A 48 8.23 9.37 -4.70
CA PRO A 48 8.70 8.01 -4.91
C PRO A 48 9.52 7.44 -3.74
N GLU A 49 10.30 8.28 -3.06
CA GLU A 49 11.14 7.89 -1.91
C GLU A 49 10.28 7.44 -0.72
N GLU A 50 9.10 8.06 -0.55
CA GLU A 50 8.13 7.69 0.47
C GLU A 50 7.47 6.34 0.17
N ILE A 51 7.14 6.09 -1.10
CA ILE A 51 6.64 4.79 -1.55
C ILE A 51 7.72 3.72 -1.37
N GLU A 52 8.98 4.02 -1.70
CA GLU A 52 10.09 3.12 -1.45
C GLU A 52 10.23 2.78 0.04
N ALA A 53 10.14 3.77 0.93
CA ALA A 53 10.21 3.54 2.36
C ALA A 53 9.08 2.62 2.84
N ALA A 54 7.86 2.79 2.32
CA ALA A 54 6.74 1.88 2.58
C ALA A 54 6.99 0.45 2.05
N GLN A 55 7.55 0.29 0.86
CA GLN A 55 7.93 -1.01 0.29
C GLN A 55 8.99 -1.73 1.13
N ARG A 56 9.96 -0.99 1.68
CA ARG A 56 10.98 -1.52 2.60
C ARG A 56 10.37 -1.95 3.93
N LEU A 57 9.45 -1.16 4.48
CA LEU A 57 8.72 -1.55 5.69
C LEU A 57 7.94 -2.85 5.47
N ARG A 58 7.17 -2.95 4.38
CA ARG A 58 6.46 -4.17 4.02
C ARG A 58 7.41 -5.36 3.84
N TYR A 59 8.58 -5.14 3.24
CA TYR A 59 9.58 -6.19 3.09
C TYR A 59 10.03 -6.72 4.45
N ASN A 60 10.36 -5.83 5.39
CA ASN A 60 10.77 -6.21 6.74
C ASN A 60 9.69 -7.02 7.44
N VAL A 61 8.45 -6.55 7.41
CA VAL A 61 7.33 -7.25 8.06
C VAL A 61 7.07 -8.61 7.41
N PHE A 62 6.84 -8.66 6.10
CA PHE A 62 6.42 -9.90 5.44
C PHE A 62 7.52 -10.95 5.35
N TYR A 63 8.74 -10.55 5.00
CA TYR A 63 9.82 -11.51 4.71
C TYR A 63 10.75 -11.73 5.91
N ARG A 64 11.09 -10.68 6.68
CA ARG A 64 12.00 -10.84 7.83
C ARG A 64 11.26 -11.29 9.09
N GLU A 65 10.09 -10.72 9.37
CA GLU A 65 9.36 -11.03 10.61
C GLU A 65 8.36 -12.18 10.43
N MET A 66 7.61 -12.19 9.32
CA MET A 66 6.53 -13.18 9.10
C MET A 66 6.96 -14.41 8.29
N GLY A 67 8.20 -14.44 7.78
CA GLY A 67 8.77 -15.62 7.11
C GLY A 67 8.21 -15.93 5.73
N ALA A 68 7.65 -14.95 5.01
CA ALA A 68 7.34 -15.12 3.60
C ALA A 68 8.63 -15.36 2.79
N ILE A 69 8.49 -15.95 1.60
CA ILE A 69 9.64 -16.22 0.71
C ILE A 69 9.69 -15.13 -0.37
N PRO A 70 10.77 -14.31 -0.42
CA PRO A 70 10.88 -13.24 -1.40
C PRO A 70 11.21 -13.78 -2.79
N THR A 71 10.78 -13.06 -3.83
CA THR A 71 11.32 -13.26 -5.18
C THR A 71 12.77 -12.79 -5.23
N VAL A 72 13.52 -13.21 -6.26
CA VAL A 72 14.91 -12.76 -6.47
C VAL A 72 15.01 -11.23 -6.49
N GLU A 73 14.07 -10.57 -7.17
CA GLU A 73 14.04 -9.11 -7.27
C GLU A 73 13.71 -8.44 -5.93
N ALA A 74 12.71 -8.95 -5.20
CA ALA A 74 12.34 -8.43 -3.88
C ALA A 74 13.50 -8.57 -2.88
N ALA A 75 14.21 -9.72 -2.91
CA ALA A 75 15.40 -9.95 -2.08
C ALA A 75 16.56 -9.04 -2.47
N ARG A 76 16.81 -8.82 -3.78
CA ARG A 76 17.89 -7.96 -4.27
C ARG A 76 17.74 -6.51 -3.83
N HIS A 77 16.50 -5.99 -3.83
CA HIS A 77 16.23 -4.59 -3.50
C HIS A 77 15.80 -4.37 -2.05
N GLU A 78 15.52 -5.45 -1.32
CA GLU A 78 14.89 -5.45 0.01
C GLU A 78 13.59 -4.62 0.03
N ARG A 79 12.75 -4.87 -0.98
CA ARG A 79 11.49 -4.14 -1.21
C ARG A 79 10.39 -5.12 -1.59
N ASP A 80 9.24 -4.98 -0.96
CA ASP A 80 7.99 -5.62 -1.38
C ASP A 80 7.30 -4.70 -2.39
N ALA A 81 7.68 -4.77 -3.66
CA ALA A 81 7.10 -3.94 -4.72
C ALA A 81 6.16 -4.77 -5.60
N ASP A 82 4.96 -4.24 -5.89
CA ASP A 82 4.00 -4.90 -6.77
C ASP A 82 3.26 -3.89 -7.69
N PRO A 83 2.53 -4.35 -8.72
CA PRO A 83 1.83 -3.45 -9.64
C PRO A 83 0.76 -2.54 -9.01
N PHE A 84 0.21 -2.89 -7.84
CA PHE A 84 -0.79 -2.06 -7.16
C PHE A 84 -0.16 -0.79 -6.56
N ASP A 85 1.14 -0.78 -6.30
CA ASP A 85 1.83 0.40 -5.77
C ASP A 85 1.69 1.62 -6.68
N ALA A 86 1.48 1.41 -7.99
CA ALA A 86 1.32 2.48 -8.97
C ALA A 86 -0.07 3.16 -8.93
N VAL A 87 -1.06 2.56 -8.26
CA VAL A 87 -2.46 3.02 -8.28
C VAL A 87 -3.09 3.20 -6.92
N CYS A 88 -2.57 2.55 -5.90
CA CYS A 88 -2.99 2.81 -4.53
C CYS A 88 -2.51 4.20 -4.08
N ASP A 89 -3.34 4.86 -3.28
CA ASP A 89 -2.84 5.84 -2.34
C ASP A 89 -2.13 5.08 -1.20
N HIS A 90 -0.93 5.52 -0.83
CA HIS A 90 -0.18 4.94 0.28
C HIS A 90 -0.36 5.86 1.49
N LEU A 91 -1.13 5.43 2.46
CA LEU A 91 -1.25 6.08 3.75
C LEU A 91 -0.02 5.70 4.59
N LEU A 92 0.72 6.69 5.04
CA LEU A 92 1.97 6.52 5.78
C LEU A 92 1.78 6.99 7.22
N VAL A 93 2.43 6.29 8.14
CA VAL A 93 2.74 6.79 9.48
C VAL A 93 4.25 7.03 9.51
N LEU A 94 4.64 8.29 9.62
CA LEU A 94 6.03 8.73 9.65
C LEU A 94 6.45 9.07 11.08
N ASP A 95 7.65 8.64 11.46
CA ASP A 95 8.33 9.13 12.66
C ASP A 95 9.23 10.32 12.28
N THR A 96 8.85 11.52 12.69
CA THR A 96 9.53 12.76 12.31
C THR A 96 10.90 12.91 12.97
N ASP A 97 11.11 12.32 14.14
CA ASP A 97 12.40 12.42 14.86
C ASP A 97 13.47 11.56 14.19
N ARG A 98 13.05 10.48 13.52
CA ARG A 98 13.93 9.55 12.80
C ARG A 98 14.06 9.87 11.31
N SER A 99 13.15 10.68 10.78
CA SER A 99 13.15 11.07 9.38
C SER A 99 14.30 12.03 9.08
N GLN A 100 14.91 11.89 7.91
CA GLN A 100 15.94 12.80 7.40
C GLN A 100 15.47 13.40 6.06
N PRO A 101 16.01 14.55 5.62
CA PRO A 101 15.73 15.09 4.30
C PRO A 101 15.93 14.04 3.20
N GLY A 102 14.89 13.80 2.40
CA GLY A 102 14.90 12.78 1.33
C GLY A 102 14.91 11.32 1.80
N ARG A 103 14.84 11.06 3.11
CA ARG A 103 14.85 9.71 3.70
C ARG A 103 13.80 9.62 4.82
N PRO A 104 12.52 9.49 4.45
CA PRO A 104 11.43 9.39 5.42
C PRO A 104 11.55 8.11 6.26
N PHE A 105 11.28 8.19 7.55
CA PHE A 105 11.17 7.01 8.41
C PHE A 105 9.70 6.59 8.51
N VAL A 106 9.30 5.62 7.69
CA VAL A 106 7.94 5.06 7.69
C VAL A 106 7.87 3.92 8.72
N CYS A 107 7.07 4.10 9.78
CA CYS A 107 6.86 3.09 10.83
C CYS A 107 5.52 2.35 10.69
N GLY A 108 4.62 2.84 9.83
CA GLY A 108 3.37 2.17 9.47
C GLY A 108 2.96 2.54 8.05
N THR A 109 2.27 1.63 7.35
CA THR A 109 1.75 1.90 6.00
C THR A 109 0.46 1.13 5.73
N TYR A 110 -0.43 1.74 4.93
CA TYR A 110 -1.63 1.11 4.43
C TYR A 110 -1.90 1.54 2.98
N ARG A 111 -2.41 0.62 2.14
CA ARG A 111 -2.74 0.92 0.74
C ARG A 111 -4.24 1.09 0.59
N LEU A 112 -4.64 2.18 -0.05
CA LEU A 112 -6.04 2.54 -0.29
C LEU A 112 -6.28 2.61 -1.80
N ILE A 113 -7.30 1.91 -2.31
CA ILE A 113 -7.76 2.07 -3.69
C ILE A 113 -9.05 2.89 -3.66
N ARG A 114 -9.03 4.07 -4.29
CA ARG A 114 -10.23 4.90 -4.43
C ARG A 114 -11.24 4.25 -5.36
N GLY A 115 -12.52 4.36 -5.04
CA GLY A 115 -13.60 3.78 -5.84
C GLY A 115 -13.60 4.23 -7.31
N ALA A 116 -13.23 5.47 -7.59
CA ALA A 116 -13.06 5.96 -8.96
C ALA A 116 -11.96 5.21 -9.73
N VAL A 117 -10.83 4.90 -9.06
CA VAL A 117 -9.71 4.15 -9.64
C VAL A 117 -10.11 2.70 -9.84
N ALA A 118 -10.76 2.06 -8.87
CA ALA A 118 -11.29 0.71 -9.00
C ALA A 118 -12.27 0.61 -10.18
N LYS A 119 -13.25 1.53 -10.27
CA LYS A 119 -14.24 1.56 -11.35
C LYS A 119 -13.60 1.70 -12.74
N ALA A 120 -12.56 2.51 -12.86
CA ALA A 120 -11.84 2.71 -14.12
C ALA A 120 -10.98 1.49 -14.53
N ASN A 121 -10.75 0.54 -13.63
CA ASN A 121 -9.80 -0.56 -13.82
C ASN A 121 -10.39 -1.92 -13.46
N GLY A 122 -11.67 -2.15 -13.77
CA GLY A 122 -12.29 -3.48 -13.65
C GLY A 122 -12.89 -3.84 -12.29
N GLY A 123 -12.99 -2.86 -11.37
CA GLY A 123 -13.62 -3.02 -10.07
C GLY A 123 -12.63 -3.26 -8.93
N PHE A 124 -13.16 -3.39 -7.70
CA PHE A 124 -12.35 -3.80 -6.56
C PHE A 124 -12.00 -5.28 -6.69
N TYR A 125 -10.76 -5.66 -6.38
CA TYR A 125 -10.39 -7.09 -6.37
C TYR A 125 -11.29 -7.90 -5.43
N SER A 126 -11.71 -7.29 -4.31
CA SER A 126 -12.62 -7.90 -3.34
C SER A 126 -13.98 -8.29 -3.92
N ALA A 127 -14.37 -7.75 -5.08
CA ALA A 127 -15.60 -8.17 -5.78
C ALA A 127 -15.53 -9.61 -6.30
N HIS A 128 -14.33 -10.19 -6.41
CA HIS A 128 -14.15 -11.61 -6.74
C HIS A 128 -14.35 -12.54 -5.54
N GLU A 129 -14.25 -12.00 -4.33
CA GLU A 129 -14.32 -12.77 -3.08
C GLU A 129 -15.62 -12.52 -2.30
N TYR A 130 -16.23 -11.34 -2.47
CA TYR A 130 -17.37 -10.88 -1.70
C TYR A 130 -18.40 -10.17 -2.58
N ASP A 131 -19.68 -10.24 -2.20
CA ASP A 131 -20.72 -9.41 -2.80
C ASP A 131 -20.61 -7.96 -2.27
N LEU A 132 -20.16 -7.05 -3.13
CA LEU A 132 -19.99 -5.64 -2.80
C LEU A 132 -21.22 -4.79 -3.13
N THR A 133 -22.34 -5.37 -3.56
CA THR A 133 -23.50 -4.62 -4.08
C THR A 133 -24.02 -3.57 -3.10
N ALA A 134 -24.14 -3.90 -1.81
CA ALA A 134 -24.60 -2.96 -0.79
C ALA A 134 -23.61 -1.79 -0.61
N LEU A 135 -22.31 -2.06 -0.58
CA LEU A 135 -21.26 -1.06 -0.45
C LEU A 135 -21.22 -0.13 -1.67
N LEU A 136 -21.31 -0.68 -2.88
CA LEU A 136 -21.24 0.08 -4.14
C LEU A 136 -22.45 1.00 -4.37
N ARG A 137 -23.58 0.73 -3.70
CA ARG A 137 -24.77 1.60 -3.72
C ARG A 137 -24.67 2.80 -2.78
N HIS A 138 -23.72 2.79 -1.85
CA HIS A 138 -23.49 3.89 -0.92
C HIS A 138 -22.79 5.05 -1.64
N LYS A 139 -23.32 6.28 -1.51
CA LYS A 139 -22.84 7.44 -2.29
C LYS A 139 -21.60 8.15 -1.73
N GLY A 140 -21.13 7.74 -0.55
CA GLY A 140 -20.05 8.42 0.18
C GLY A 140 -20.54 9.67 0.88
#